data_AF-A0A5P0WDD3-F1
#
_entry.id   AF-A0A5P0WDD3-F1
#
_cell.length_a   1.000
_cell.length_b   1.000
_cell.length_c   1.000
_cell.angle_alpha   90.00
_cell.angle_beta   90.00
_cell.angle_gamma   90.00
#
_symmetry.space_group_name_H-M   'P 1'
#
loop_
_entity.id
_entity.type
_entity.pdbx_description
1 polymer ?
#
loop_
_entity_poly.entity_id
_entity_poly.type
_entity_poly.pdbx_seq_one_letter_code
_entity_poly.pdbx_strand_id
1 'polypeptide(L)'
;MRNVHGGVEFISLTEMKRPTTIHRKGITLQPSKKGSVASCCLFSNFMDYLAYLSLSKDGKIALPKECDCIILNHHFNLSHFLVESEEYEEVNLFLPNSSAGKVLTRTIMDRNPAAVDWSGSYIHFQSLRSYAYYKFIKNKESL
;
A
#
# COMPACT_ATOMS: atom_id res chain seq x y z
N MET A 1 -3.14 -6.47 -12.82
CA MET A 1 -1.68 -6.53 -12.55
C MET A 1 -1.27 -7.98 -12.34
N ARG A 2 -0.02 -8.35 -12.64
CA ARG A 2 0.49 -9.69 -12.34
C ARG A 2 1.21 -9.66 -10.99
N ASN A 3 0.97 -10.67 -10.16
CA ASN A 3 1.72 -10.85 -8.92
C ASN A 3 3.02 -11.64 -9.17
N VAL A 4 3.88 -11.71 -8.16
CA VAL A 4 5.20 -12.40 -8.20
C VAL A 4 5.12 -13.90 -8.49
N HIS A 5 3.93 -14.52 -8.36
CA HIS A 5 3.69 -15.92 -8.67
C HIS A 5 2.96 -16.13 -10.01
N GLY A 6 2.91 -15.10 -10.85
CA GLY A 6 2.29 -15.14 -12.18
C GLY A 6 0.75 -15.10 -12.18
N GLY A 7 0.12 -14.97 -11.00
CA GLY A 7 -1.32 -14.79 -10.87
C GLY A 7 -1.76 -13.43 -11.40
N VAL A 8 -2.97 -13.35 -11.94
CA VAL A 8 -3.55 -12.11 -12.46
C VAL A 8 -4.52 -11.53 -11.44
N GLU A 9 -4.33 -10.27 -11.12
CA GLU A 9 -5.11 -9.51 -10.14
C GLU A 9 -5.88 -8.40 -10.84
N PHE A 10 -7.19 -8.38 -10.60
CA PHE A 10 -8.08 -7.33 -11.09
C PHE A 10 -9.09 -6.96 -9.99
N ILE A 11 -9.60 -5.73 -10.10
CA ILE A 11 -10.64 -5.23 -9.21
C ILE A 11 -11.97 -5.67 -9.83
N SER A 12 -12.68 -6.56 -9.13
CA SER A 12 -14.05 -6.91 -9.51
C SER A 12 -14.98 -5.73 -9.25
N LEU A 13 -15.78 -5.36 -10.26
CA LEU A 13 -16.79 -4.30 -10.13
C LEU A 13 -17.97 -4.73 -9.23
N THR A 14 -18.21 -6.04 -9.09
CA THR A 14 -19.23 -6.58 -8.18
C THR A 14 -18.68 -6.80 -6.77
N GLU A 15 -17.37 -7.06 -6.64
CA GLU A 15 -16.68 -7.26 -5.36
C GLU A 15 -15.66 -6.16 -5.06
N MET A 16 -16.00 -4.89 -5.34
CA MET A 16 -15.15 -3.69 -5.20
C MET A 16 -14.45 -3.49 -3.83
N LYS A 17 -14.62 -4.41 -2.89
CA LYS A 17 -13.95 -4.45 -1.60
C LYS A 17 -12.58 -5.16 -1.66
N ARG A 18 -12.35 -6.11 -2.58
CA ARG A 18 -11.11 -6.91 -2.62
C ARG A 18 -10.67 -7.24 -4.05
N PRO A 19 -9.37 -7.22 -4.36
CA PRO A 19 -8.87 -7.77 -5.62
C PRO A 19 -9.14 -9.27 -5.69
N THR A 20 -9.60 -9.73 -6.84
CA THR A 20 -9.73 -11.16 -7.14
C THR A 20 -8.45 -11.61 -7.82
N THR A 21 -7.77 -12.61 -7.24
CA THR A 21 -6.62 -13.25 -7.87
C THR A 21 -7.09 -14.50 -8.61
N ILE A 22 -6.78 -14.60 -9.90
CA ILE A 22 -6.86 -15.87 -10.63
C ILE A 22 -5.53 -16.59 -10.46
N HIS A 23 -5.59 -17.88 -10.12
CA HIS A 23 -4.46 -18.77 -9.81
C HIS A 23 -3.91 -18.61 -8.38
N ARG A 24 -2.61 -18.30 -8.20
CA ARG A 24 -1.95 -18.23 -6.89
C ARG A 24 -1.92 -16.80 -6.37
N LYS A 25 -2.29 -16.62 -5.09
CA LYS A 25 -2.12 -15.35 -4.37
C LYS A 25 -0.65 -15.06 -4.15
N GLY A 26 -0.26 -13.80 -4.24
CA GLY A 26 1.10 -13.32 -3.96
C GLY A 26 1.08 -11.81 -3.74
N ILE A 27 2.26 -11.24 -3.47
CA ILE A 27 2.42 -9.78 -3.50
C ILE A 27 2.43 -9.29 -4.95
N THR A 28 1.92 -8.08 -5.18
CA THR A 28 2.12 -7.38 -6.46
C THR A 28 3.20 -6.33 -6.28
N LEU A 29 4.25 -6.42 -7.10
CA LEU A 29 5.31 -5.43 -7.20
C LEU A 29 5.03 -4.52 -8.40
N GLN A 30 5.03 -3.22 -8.14
CA GLN A 30 4.95 -2.19 -9.16
C GLN A 30 6.22 -1.34 -9.09
N PRO A 31 7.18 -1.56 -10.00
CA PRO A 31 8.43 -0.83 -10.00
C PRO A 31 8.24 0.68 -10.23
N SER A 32 9.14 1.46 -9.66
CA SER A 32 9.30 2.88 -9.91
C SER A 32 9.60 3.14 -11.38
N LYS A 33 9.06 4.24 -11.92
CA LYS A 33 9.32 4.66 -13.31
C LYS A 33 10.75 5.16 -13.53
N LYS A 34 11.49 5.46 -12.45
CA LYS A 34 12.86 5.97 -12.52
C LYS A 34 13.94 4.89 -12.55
N GLY A 35 13.57 3.60 -12.56
CA GLY A 35 14.51 2.49 -12.53
C GLY A 35 14.71 1.96 -11.10
N SER A 36 15.90 1.42 -10.82
CA SER A 36 16.26 0.90 -9.49
C SER A 36 16.23 2.02 -8.46
N VAL A 37 15.56 1.76 -7.33
CA VAL A 37 15.34 2.72 -6.25
C VAL A 37 15.56 2.03 -4.91
N ALA A 38 16.10 2.75 -3.93
CA ALA A 38 16.45 2.20 -2.62
C ALA A 38 15.26 2.10 -1.65
N SER A 39 14.05 2.53 -2.05
CA SER A 39 12.88 2.54 -1.16
C SER A 39 11.64 1.93 -1.81
N CYS A 40 10.79 1.34 -0.98
CA CYS A 40 9.47 0.87 -1.38
C CYS A 40 8.35 1.42 -0.48
N CYS A 41 7.12 1.41 -1.01
CA CYS A 41 5.88 1.69 -0.29
C CYS A 41 5.05 0.41 -0.20
N LEU A 42 4.64 0.00 1.00
CA LEU A 42 3.75 -1.14 1.22
C LEU A 42 2.29 -0.70 1.40
N PHE A 43 1.39 -1.34 0.66
CA PHE A 43 -0.05 -1.18 0.79
C PHE A 43 -0.73 -2.51 1.13
N SER A 44 -1.77 -2.47 1.97
CA SER A 44 -2.54 -3.67 2.30
C SER A 44 -3.33 -4.21 1.11
N ASN A 45 -3.81 -3.33 0.23
CA ASN A 45 -4.66 -3.66 -0.92
C ASN A 45 -4.52 -2.60 -2.03
N PHE A 46 -5.04 -2.92 -3.22
CA PHE A 46 -4.99 -2.03 -4.38
C PHE A 46 -5.65 -0.67 -4.17
N MET A 47 -6.71 -0.57 -3.37
CA MET A 47 -7.42 0.70 -3.24
C MET A 47 -6.61 1.71 -2.42
N ASP A 48 -5.85 1.26 -1.42
CA ASP A 48 -4.92 2.15 -0.70
C ASP A 48 -3.74 2.57 -1.61
N TYR A 49 -3.25 1.69 -2.50
CA TYR A 49 -2.27 2.06 -3.53
C TYR A 49 -2.80 3.11 -4.52
N LEU A 50 -4.03 2.95 -5.02
CA LEU A 50 -4.64 3.94 -5.91
C LEU A 50 -4.87 5.29 -5.19
N ALA A 51 -5.23 5.25 -3.91
CA ALA A 51 -5.35 6.44 -3.08
C ALA A 51 -4.00 7.17 -2.95
N TYR A 52 -2.92 6.44 -2.69
CA TYR A 52 -1.56 6.98 -2.70
C TYR A 52 -1.22 7.67 -4.02
N LEU A 53 -1.43 7.01 -5.17
CA LEU A 53 -1.16 7.63 -6.47
C LEU A 53 -1.94 8.94 -6.68
N SER A 54 -3.18 8.99 -6.19
CA SER A 54 -4.05 10.17 -6.32
C SER A 54 -3.56 11.30 -5.42
N LEU A 55 -3.17 11.00 -4.19
CA LEU A 55 -2.59 11.96 -3.24
C LEU A 55 -1.23 12.47 -3.70
N SER A 56 -0.37 11.61 -4.22
CA SER A 56 0.95 11.99 -4.74
C SER A 56 0.86 12.93 -5.94
N LYS A 57 -0.17 12.78 -6.77
CA LYS A 57 -0.45 13.69 -7.90
C LYS A 57 -0.96 15.07 -7.45
N ASP A 58 -1.75 15.14 -6.38
CA ASP A 58 -2.24 16.41 -5.83
C ASP A 58 -1.09 17.28 -5.28
N GLY A 59 0.02 16.67 -4.85
CA GLY A 59 1.27 17.37 -4.52
C GLY A 59 1.22 18.19 -3.22
N LYS A 60 0.07 18.32 -2.56
CA LYS A 60 -0.11 19.05 -1.29
C LYS A 60 0.34 18.29 -0.05
N ILE A 61 0.72 17.02 -0.21
CA ILE A 61 1.25 16.18 0.88
C ILE A 61 2.61 15.67 0.43
N ALA A 62 3.60 15.82 1.31
CA ALA A 62 4.93 15.24 1.12
C ALA A 62 4.88 13.74 1.40
N LEU A 63 4.41 12.98 0.41
CA LEU A 63 4.51 11.53 0.40
C LEU A 63 5.88 11.10 -0.15
N PRO A 64 6.39 9.91 0.22
CA PRO A 64 7.53 9.30 -0.45
C PRO A 64 7.32 9.35 -1.97
N LYS A 65 8.38 9.62 -2.71
CA LYS A 65 8.37 9.68 -4.17
C LYS A 65 9.43 8.74 -4.69
N GLU A 66 9.25 8.29 -5.92
CA GLU A 66 10.26 7.47 -6.61
C GLU A 66 10.53 6.15 -5.87
N CYS A 67 9.49 5.58 -5.26
CA CYS A 67 9.56 4.28 -4.60
C CYS A 67 8.98 3.20 -5.50
N ASP A 68 9.46 1.97 -5.35
CA ASP A 68 8.69 0.80 -5.75
C ASP A 68 7.43 0.72 -4.89
N CYS A 69 6.37 0.14 -5.44
CA CYS A 69 5.10 -0.04 -4.71
C CYS A 69 4.81 -1.53 -4.59
N ILE A 70 4.71 -2.01 -3.35
CA ILE A 70 4.35 -3.39 -3.04
C ILE A 70 2.93 -3.41 -2.48
N ILE A 71 2.11 -4.30 -3.04
CA ILE A 71 0.73 -4.50 -2.62
C ILE A 71 0.64 -5.90 -2.03
N LEU A 72 0.34 -5.96 -0.74
CA LEU A 72 0.36 -7.21 0.01
C LEU A 72 -0.73 -8.18 -0.44
N ASN A 73 -1.89 -7.65 -0.86
CA ASN A 73 -3.12 -8.35 -1.25
C ASN A 73 -3.80 -9.17 -0.15
N HIS A 74 -3.01 -9.88 0.67
CA HIS A 74 -3.49 -10.72 1.75
C HIS A 74 -2.41 -10.88 2.82
N HIS A 75 -2.79 -10.94 4.10
CA HIS A 75 -1.83 -11.05 5.21
C HIS A 75 -0.97 -12.34 5.17
N PHE A 76 -1.44 -13.40 4.51
CA PHE A 76 -0.64 -14.62 4.27
C PHE A 76 0.61 -14.37 3.43
N ASN A 77 0.67 -13.27 2.68
CA ASN A 77 1.85 -12.92 1.89
C ASN A 77 2.91 -12.16 2.71
N LEU A 78 2.72 -12.00 4.03
CA LEU A 78 3.66 -11.27 4.89
C LEU A 78 5.07 -11.87 4.86
N SER A 79 5.22 -13.19 4.89
CA SER A 79 6.54 -13.82 4.82
C SER A 79 7.27 -13.49 3.53
N HIS A 80 6.56 -13.56 2.40
CA HIS A 80 7.11 -13.20 1.09
C HIS A 80 7.47 -11.71 1.02
N PHE A 81 6.63 -10.84 1.56
CA PHE A 81 6.94 -9.41 1.64
C PHE A 81 8.19 -9.15 2.49
N LEU A 82 8.34 -9.81 3.64
CA LEU A 82 9.50 -9.58 4.50
C LEU A 82 10.80 -9.89 3.78
N VAL A 83 10.88 -11.01 3.06
CA VAL A 83 12.03 -11.38 2.23
C VAL A 83 12.27 -10.34 1.13
N GLU A 84 11.23 -10.00 0.36
CA GLU A 84 11.33 -8.99 -0.71
C GLU A 84 11.79 -7.62 -0.17
N SER A 85 11.37 -7.27 1.05
CA SER A 85 11.62 -5.97 1.65
C SER A 85 13.06 -5.78 2.16
N GLU A 86 13.87 -6.85 2.21
CA GLU A 86 15.27 -6.80 2.66
C GLU A 86 16.18 -6.08 1.64
N GLU A 87 15.78 -5.98 0.37
CA GLU A 87 16.55 -5.29 -0.67
C GLU A 87 16.45 -3.76 -0.59
N TYR A 88 15.55 -3.22 0.25
CA TYR A 88 15.29 -1.79 0.35
C TYR A 88 15.92 -1.18 1.61
N GLU A 89 16.51 0.00 1.43
CA GLU A 89 17.04 0.82 2.52
C GLU A 89 15.93 1.51 3.34
N GLU A 90 14.75 1.72 2.73
CA GLU A 90 13.57 2.28 3.40
C GLU A 90 12.27 1.62 2.94
N VAL A 91 11.44 1.22 3.90
CA VAL A 91 10.19 0.49 3.67
C VAL A 91 9.02 1.28 4.27
N ASN A 92 8.36 2.07 3.43
CA ASN A 92 7.30 2.99 3.83
C ASN A 92 5.94 2.28 3.97
N LEU A 93 5.45 2.12 5.20
CA LEU A 93 4.25 1.35 5.50
C LEU A 93 2.98 2.23 5.47
N PHE A 94 2.13 2.02 4.45
CA PHE A 94 0.81 2.64 4.33
C PHE A 94 -0.30 1.64 4.70
N LEU A 95 -0.26 1.13 5.92
CA LEU A 95 -1.20 0.13 6.41
C LEU A 95 -2.43 0.75 7.12
N PRO A 96 -3.58 0.04 7.15
CA PRO A 96 -4.80 0.56 7.78
C PRO A 96 -4.65 0.77 9.29
N ASN A 97 -5.35 1.76 9.85
CA ASN A 97 -5.45 2.02 11.28
C ASN A 97 -6.38 1.05 12.04
N SER A 98 -6.85 -0.02 11.40
CA SER A 98 -7.61 -1.08 12.05
C SER A 98 -6.72 -1.88 13.01
N SER A 99 -7.32 -2.62 13.96
CA SER A 99 -6.55 -3.45 14.90
C SER A 99 -5.63 -4.44 14.17
N ALA A 100 -6.12 -5.10 13.12
CA ALA A 100 -5.32 -6.00 12.30
C ALA A 100 -4.19 -5.27 11.54
N GLY A 101 -4.46 -4.07 11.04
CA GLY A 101 -3.43 -3.26 10.36
C GLY A 101 -2.32 -2.81 11.31
N LYS A 102 -2.67 -2.37 12.52
CA LYS A 102 -1.70 -2.00 13.57
C LYS A 102 -0.82 -3.17 14.01
N VAL A 103 -1.41 -4.36 14.18
CA VAL A 103 -0.65 -5.58 14.48
C VAL A 103 0.31 -5.90 13.33
N LEU A 104 -0.14 -5.77 12.08
CA LEU A 104 0.69 -6.00 10.90
C LEU A 104 1.85 -4.99 10.82
N THR A 105 1.59 -3.69 11.01
CA THR A 105 2.62 -2.64 11.07
C THR A 105 3.66 -2.97 12.12
N ARG A 106 3.23 -3.28 13.35
CA ARG A 106 4.14 -3.60 14.44
C ARG A 106 5.00 -4.82 14.12
N THR A 107 4.38 -5.88 13.60
CA THR A 107 5.07 -7.12 13.22
C THR A 107 6.15 -6.86 12.16
N ILE A 108 5.88 -5.98 11.19
CA ILE A 108 6.85 -5.63 10.15
C ILE A 108 7.99 -4.81 10.75
N MET A 109 7.69 -3.77 11.55
CA MET A 109 8.72 -2.93 12.17
C MET A 109 9.63 -3.70 13.13
N ASP A 110 9.11 -4.71 13.83
CA ASP A 110 9.91 -5.56 14.71
C ASP A 110 10.86 -6.49 13.92
N ARG A 111 10.61 -6.73 12.63
CA ARG A 111 11.40 -7.64 11.78
C ARG A 111 12.25 -6.94 10.72
N ASN A 112 11.83 -5.77 10.27
CA ASN A 112 12.52 -4.97 9.27
C ASN A 112 12.83 -3.58 9.86
N PRO A 113 14.08 -3.32 10.29
CA PRO A 113 14.50 -2.04 10.85
C PRO A 113 14.38 -0.85 9.87
N ALA A 114 14.34 -1.10 8.55
CA ALA A 114 14.14 -0.09 7.53
C ALA A 114 12.68 0.38 7.42
N ALA A 115 11.76 -0.23 8.17
CA ALA A 115 10.34 0.05 8.06
C ALA A 115 9.92 1.33 8.81
N VAL A 116 9.17 2.18 8.10
CA VAL A 116 8.66 3.47 8.61
C VAL A 116 7.14 3.47 8.58
N ASP A 117 6.50 3.73 9.72
CA ASP A 117 5.04 3.79 9.83
C ASP A 117 4.49 5.15 9.36
N TRP A 118 3.76 5.15 8.24
CA TRP A 118 3.10 6.33 7.69
C TRP A 118 1.64 6.48 8.12
N SER A 119 1.10 5.57 8.95
CA SER A 119 -0.29 5.61 9.37
C SER A 119 -0.68 6.86 10.18
N GLY A 120 0.32 7.51 10.80
CA GLY A 120 0.19 8.82 11.44
C GLY A 120 -0.26 9.93 10.48
N SER A 121 0.10 9.86 9.19
CA SER A 121 -0.30 10.86 8.18
C SER A 121 -1.81 10.85 7.88
N TYR A 122 -2.52 9.80 8.30
CA TYR A 122 -3.97 9.66 8.19
C TYR A 122 -4.58 9.10 9.49
N ILE A 123 -4.07 9.52 10.65
CA ILE A 123 -4.43 8.97 11.98
C ILE A 123 -5.93 8.99 12.30
N HIS A 124 -6.66 10.00 11.80
CA HIS A 124 -8.11 10.14 12.00
C HIS A 124 -8.95 9.30 11.02
N PHE A 125 -8.31 8.53 10.15
CA PHE A 125 -8.97 7.73 9.11
C PHE A 125 -8.58 6.26 9.23
N GLN A 126 -9.52 5.38 8.90
CA GLN A 126 -9.30 3.94 8.98
C GLN A 126 -8.25 3.44 7.99
N SER A 127 -8.07 4.10 6.84
CA SER A 127 -7.05 3.79 5.85
C SER A 127 -6.71 4.99 4.97
N LEU A 128 -5.66 4.87 4.18
CA LEU A 128 -5.24 5.88 3.22
C LEU A 128 -6.35 6.18 2.19
N ARG A 129 -7.09 5.16 1.76
CA ARG A 129 -8.29 5.34 0.93
C ARG A 129 -9.33 6.23 1.57
N SER A 130 -9.69 5.99 2.84
CA SER A 130 -10.72 6.79 3.52
C SER A 130 -10.29 8.24 3.66
N TYR A 131 -9.00 8.48 3.89
CA TYR A 131 -8.42 9.82 3.89
C TYR A 131 -8.50 10.50 2.51
N ALA A 132 -8.07 9.81 1.45
CA ALA A 132 -8.15 10.34 0.09
C ALA A 132 -9.59 10.66 -0.33
N TYR A 133 -10.55 9.79 0.03
CA TYR A 133 -11.98 10.02 -0.22
C TYR A 133 -12.46 11.31 0.45
N TYR A 134 -12.16 11.50 1.74
CA TYR A 134 -12.51 12.72 2.46
C TYR A 134 -11.90 13.96 1.79
N LYS A 135 -10.61 13.89 1.44
CA LYS A 135 -9.87 15.01 0.87
C LYS A 135 -10.39 15.45 -0.50
N PHE A 136 -10.70 14.50 -1.38
CA PHE A 136 -11.02 14.80 -2.78
C PHE A 136 -12.52 14.89 -3.08
N ILE A 137 -13.35 14.13 -2.37
CA ILE A 137 -14.78 14.01 -2.67
C ILE A 137 -15.57 14.83 -1.66
N LYS A 138 -15.41 14.56 -0.35
CA LYS A 138 -16.22 15.23 0.67
C LYS A 138 -15.98 16.74 0.74
N ASN A 139 -14.72 17.19 0.62
CA ASN A 139 -14.42 18.63 0.59
C ASN A 139 -15.00 19.38 -0.62
N LYS A 140 -15.35 18.68 -1.71
CA LYS A 140 -15.97 19.30 -2.89
C LYS A 140 -17.49 19.42 -2.78
N GLU A 141 -18.14 18.60 -1.96
CA GLU A 141 -19.59 18.65 -1.71
C GLU A 141 -20.00 19.71 -0.68
N SER A 142 -19.02 20.30 0.01
CA SER A 142 -19.19 21.40 0.98
C SER A 142 -18.94 22.80 0.40
N LEU A 143 -18.89 22.91 -0.94
CA LEU A 143 -18.78 24.14 -1.74
C LEU A 143 -19.99 24.23 -2.66
#